data_AF-A0A1H8B230-F1
#
_entry.id   AF-A0A1H8B230-F1
#
_cell.length_a   1.000
_cell.length_b   1.000
_cell.length_c   1.000
_cell.angle_alpha   90.00
_cell.angle_beta   90.00
_cell.angle_gamma   90.00
#
_symmetry.space_group_name_H-M   'P 1'
#
loop_
_entity.id
_entity.type
_entity.pdbx_description
1 polymer ?
#
loop_
_entity_poly.entity_id
_entity_poly.type
_entity_poly.pdbx_seq_one_letter_code
_entity_poly.pdbx_strand_id
1 'polypeptide(L)'
;MIRVRGLCLLLPVVLLLLLPRAAHAAPITVTKTAQLVSDPTGNTYPKAIPGAVFDYTITLANPTLNAAASGIVLEDAIPPRTELRVSDIALLTPGPVAFNGGLLGTSGLGYTFTSFDSRGDSIEFSSDNGKSWTYRPQPDADGYDNRVTNIQVKLTGSCVAGASASLRFRVRLR
;
A
#
# COMPACT_ATOMS: atom_id res chain seq x y z
N MET A 1 -5.58 46.64 63.72
CA MET A 1 -4.18 46.89 63.30
C MET A 1 -3.68 45.61 62.67
N ILE A 2 -3.14 45.50 61.45
CA ILE A 2 -2.69 46.41 60.40
C ILE A 2 -2.78 45.60 59.08
N ARG A 3 -3.28 46.23 58.00
CA ARG A 3 -3.14 45.73 56.62
C ARG A 3 -1.84 46.28 56.04
N VAL A 4 -1.08 45.48 55.29
CA VAL A 4 -0.24 45.98 54.19
C VAL A 4 -0.29 44.99 53.01
N ARG A 5 -0.59 45.53 51.82
CA ARG A 5 -0.66 44.89 50.50
C ARG A 5 0.75 44.71 49.92
N GLY A 6 0.94 43.66 49.10
CA GLY A 6 2.10 43.52 48.23
C GLY A 6 1.73 42.77 46.95
N LEU A 7 1.31 43.52 45.94
CA LEU A 7 1.23 43.08 44.54
C LEU A 7 2.66 43.14 43.97
N CYS A 8 3.23 42.02 43.54
CA CYS A 8 4.42 42.00 42.70
C CYS A 8 4.26 40.91 41.63
N LEU A 9 4.11 41.36 40.39
CA LEU A 9 4.20 40.55 39.17
C LEU A 9 5.52 39.76 39.15
N LEU A 10 5.46 38.48 38.81
CA LEU A 10 6.42 37.78 37.94
C LEU A 10 5.91 36.35 37.70
N LEU A 11 5.23 36.14 36.57
CA LEU A 11 5.06 34.79 36.01
C LEU A 11 6.44 34.21 35.65
N PRO A 12 6.70 32.92 35.89
CA PRO A 12 7.36 32.09 34.91
C PRO A 12 6.29 31.32 34.16
N VAL A 13 5.99 31.79 32.94
CA VAL A 13 5.36 30.99 31.91
C VAL A 13 6.33 29.84 31.59
N VAL A 14 6.18 28.71 32.29
CA VAL A 14 6.79 27.43 31.91
C VAL A 14 5.67 26.38 31.96
N LEU A 15 4.72 26.48 31.05
CA LEU A 15 3.67 25.46 30.88
C LEU A 15 3.25 25.28 29.42
N LEU A 16 4.14 25.39 28.44
CA LEU A 16 3.74 25.08 27.06
C LEU A 16 4.85 24.47 26.20
N LEU A 17 5.32 23.29 26.61
CA LEU A 17 6.02 22.35 25.72
C LEU A 17 5.28 21.00 25.57
N LEU A 18 4.01 20.95 25.98
CA LEU A 18 3.09 19.83 25.76
C LEU A 18 1.91 20.24 24.87
N LEU A 19 2.11 21.19 23.95
CA LEU A 19 1.24 21.18 22.77
C LEU A 19 1.44 19.81 22.14
N PRO A 20 0.40 19.02 21.84
CA PRO A 20 0.58 17.90 20.95
C PRO A 20 1.21 18.50 19.70
N ARG A 21 2.48 18.17 19.44
CA ARG A 21 3.02 18.36 18.09
C ARG A 21 2.03 17.57 17.26
N ALA A 22 1.26 18.26 16.41
CA ALA A 22 0.61 17.59 15.32
C ALA A 22 1.75 16.81 14.66
N ALA A 23 1.78 15.49 14.88
CA ALA A 23 2.70 14.62 14.18
C ALA A 23 2.25 14.81 12.74
N HIS A 24 2.96 15.68 12.03
CA HIS A 24 2.81 15.78 10.60
C HIS A 24 3.18 14.39 10.13
N ALA A 25 2.19 13.59 9.74
CA ALA A 25 2.43 12.33 9.06
C ALA A 25 3.25 12.74 7.84
N ALA A 26 4.56 12.58 7.93
CA ALA A 26 5.41 12.99 6.86
C ALA A 26 5.03 12.16 5.64
N PRO A 27 5.03 12.78 4.45
CA PRO A 27 4.51 12.13 3.27
C PRO A 27 5.28 10.84 3.02
N ILE A 28 4.55 9.71 3.02
CA ILE A 28 5.06 8.47 2.48
C ILE A 28 5.40 8.72 1.02
N THR A 29 6.60 8.31 0.61
CA THR A 29 6.98 8.32 -0.80
C THR A 29 6.47 7.04 -1.43
N VAL A 30 5.76 7.17 -2.56
CA VAL A 30 5.22 6.04 -3.32
C VAL A 30 5.86 6.04 -4.70
N THR A 31 6.46 4.93 -5.11
CA THR A 31 7.04 4.75 -6.44
C THR A 31 6.43 3.51 -7.09
N LYS A 32 5.91 3.65 -8.32
CA LYS A 32 5.38 2.55 -9.11
C LYS A 32 6.30 2.28 -10.29
N THR A 33 6.70 1.02 -10.45
CA THR A 33 7.48 0.55 -11.60
C THR A 33 6.73 -0.57 -12.30
N ALA A 34 6.96 -0.71 -13.61
CA ALA A 34 6.42 -1.78 -14.43
C ALA A 34 7.59 -2.54 -15.07
N GLN A 35 7.64 -3.85 -14.85
CA GLN A 35 8.62 -4.73 -15.46
C GLN A 35 7.92 -5.71 -16.39
N LEU A 36 8.37 -5.78 -17.63
CA LEU A 36 7.92 -6.80 -18.56
C LEU A 36 8.56 -8.16 -18.19
N VAL A 37 7.72 -9.16 -17.96
CA VAL A 37 8.12 -10.49 -17.46
C VAL A 37 8.22 -11.50 -18.60
N SER A 38 7.20 -11.55 -19.46
CA SER A 38 7.13 -12.50 -20.56
C SER A 38 6.23 -11.98 -21.67
N ASP A 39 6.34 -12.59 -22.84
CA ASP A 39 5.39 -12.44 -23.93
C ASP A 39 5.06 -13.81 -24.58
N PRO A 40 3.99 -13.92 -25.38
CA PRO A 40 3.55 -15.20 -25.94
C PRO A 40 4.53 -15.87 -26.90
N THR A 41 5.54 -15.16 -27.40
CA THR A 41 6.57 -15.72 -28.28
C THR A 41 7.66 -16.47 -27.52
N GLY A 42 7.66 -16.42 -26.18
CA GLY A 42 8.57 -17.23 -25.34
C GLY A 42 10.05 -16.88 -25.46
N ASN A 43 10.37 -15.67 -25.95
CA ASN A 43 11.73 -15.22 -26.11
C ASN A 43 12.37 -14.75 -24.77
N THR A 44 13.68 -14.54 -24.74
CA THR A 44 14.42 -14.02 -23.58
C THR A 44 14.36 -12.49 -23.43
N TYR A 45 13.88 -11.78 -24.46
CA TYR A 45 13.77 -10.32 -24.51
C TYR A 45 12.33 -9.94 -24.82
N PRO A 46 11.44 -10.06 -23.82
CA PRO A 46 10.02 -10.01 -24.07
C PRO A 46 9.60 -8.68 -24.70
N LYS A 47 8.54 -8.73 -25.50
CA LYS A 47 7.95 -7.57 -26.17
C LYS A 47 6.60 -7.23 -25.53
N ALA A 48 6.29 -5.93 -25.48
CA ALA A 48 5.00 -5.42 -25.02
C ALA A 48 3.90 -5.58 -26.10
N ILE A 49 3.59 -6.83 -26.46
CA ILE A 49 2.54 -7.22 -27.43
C ILE A 49 1.34 -7.85 -26.71
N PRO A 50 0.16 -7.96 -27.33
CA PRO A 50 -0.97 -8.68 -26.73
C PRO A 50 -0.56 -10.05 -26.18
N GLY A 51 -0.99 -10.35 -24.95
CA GLY A 51 -0.58 -11.51 -24.16
C GLY A 51 0.68 -11.31 -23.31
N ALA A 52 1.37 -10.18 -23.43
CA ALA A 52 2.53 -9.85 -22.59
C ALA A 52 2.14 -9.69 -21.12
N VAL A 53 3.01 -10.15 -20.22
CA VAL A 53 2.79 -10.14 -18.77
C VAL A 53 3.73 -9.13 -18.12
N PHE A 54 3.17 -8.27 -17.28
CA PHE A 54 3.90 -7.26 -16.53
C PHE A 54 3.76 -7.48 -15.03
N ASP A 55 4.86 -7.30 -14.31
CA ASP A 55 4.86 -7.12 -12.86
C ASP A 55 4.92 -5.63 -12.55
N TYR A 56 3.89 -5.14 -11.86
CA TYR A 56 3.86 -3.81 -11.30
C TYR A 56 4.30 -3.87 -9.85
N THR A 57 5.33 -3.09 -9.49
CA THR A 57 5.81 -3.00 -8.11
C THR A 57 5.58 -1.60 -7.59
N ILE A 58 4.88 -1.50 -6.47
CA ILE A 58 4.66 -0.26 -5.73
C ILE A 58 5.52 -0.32 -4.48
N THR A 59 6.48 0.60 -4.38
CA THR A 59 7.34 0.76 -3.22
C THR A 59 6.84 1.93 -2.40
N LEU A 60 6.61 1.66 -1.12
CA LEU A 60 6.27 2.62 -0.08
C LEU A 60 7.54 2.86 0.75
N ALA A 61 7.91 4.11 0.95
CA ALA A 61 9.03 4.48 1.81
C ALA A 61 8.60 5.56 2.80
N ASN A 62 8.92 5.35 4.07
CA ASN A 62 8.83 6.39 5.10
C ASN A 62 10.20 7.07 5.22
N PRO A 63 10.41 8.24 4.60
CA PRO A 63 11.71 8.90 4.62
C PRO A 63 12.02 9.56 5.98
N THR A 64 11.04 9.66 6.88
CA THR A 64 11.31 10.26 8.20
C THR A 64 12.07 9.35 9.11
N LEU A 65 12.93 9.95 9.92
CA LEU A 65 13.81 9.22 10.83
C LEU A 65 13.31 9.21 12.28
N ASN A 66 12.19 9.87 12.56
CA ASN A 66 11.69 10.09 13.92
C ASN A 66 10.18 9.86 14.09
N ALA A 67 9.46 9.41 13.06
CA ALA A 67 8.03 9.17 13.12
C ALA A 67 7.63 7.95 12.28
N ALA A 68 6.68 7.17 12.79
CA ALA A 68 6.05 6.10 12.03
C ALA A 68 4.81 6.62 11.29
N ALA A 69 4.46 6.00 10.17
CA ALA A 69 3.26 6.32 9.39
C ALA A 69 2.25 5.18 9.46
N SER A 70 1.04 5.47 9.92
CA SER A 70 -0.05 4.50 10.09
C SER A 70 -1.22 4.78 9.15
N GLY A 71 -2.11 3.80 8.98
CA GLY A 71 -3.32 3.98 8.19
C GLY A 71 -3.06 4.09 6.68
N ILE A 72 -2.06 3.35 6.20
CA ILE A 72 -1.68 3.36 4.78
C ILE A 72 -2.70 2.56 3.98
N VAL A 73 -3.44 3.29 3.14
CA VAL A 73 -4.34 2.73 2.13
C VAL A 73 -3.84 3.14 0.75
N LEU A 74 -3.58 2.17 -0.10
CA LEU A 74 -3.11 2.35 -1.46
C LEU A 74 -4.23 2.00 -2.42
N GLU A 75 -4.57 2.92 -3.32
CA GLU A 75 -5.48 2.64 -4.43
C GLU A 75 -4.72 2.73 -5.73
N ASP A 76 -4.90 1.73 -6.59
CA ASP A 76 -4.24 1.68 -7.89
C ASP A 76 -5.22 1.25 -8.98
N ALA A 77 -5.25 2.03 -10.07
CA ALA A 77 -6.02 1.71 -11.25
C ALA A 77 -5.27 0.71 -12.13
N ILE A 78 -5.95 -0.38 -12.50
CA ILE A 78 -5.44 -1.34 -13.46
C ILE A 78 -5.43 -0.67 -14.84
N PRO A 79 -4.30 -0.67 -15.56
CA PRO A 79 -4.21 -0.02 -16.86
C PRO A 79 -5.28 -0.54 -17.84
N PRO A 80 -5.88 0.33 -18.65
CA PRO A 80 -6.86 -0.09 -19.64
C PRO A 80 -6.23 -1.07 -20.64
N ARG A 81 -7.04 -1.97 -21.20
CA ARG A 81 -6.61 -3.04 -22.12
C ARG A 81 -5.66 -4.06 -21.46
N THR A 82 -5.66 -4.14 -20.14
CA THR A 82 -5.00 -5.21 -19.40
C THR A 82 -6.03 -5.98 -18.56
N GLU A 83 -5.60 -7.10 -18.00
CA GLU A 83 -6.36 -7.88 -17.02
C GLU A 83 -5.46 -8.24 -15.84
N LEU A 84 -6.02 -8.24 -14.63
CA LEU A 84 -5.28 -8.47 -13.40
C LEU A 84 -5.13 -9.97 -13.17
N ARG A 85 -3.95 -10.44 -12.80
CA ARG A 85 -3.80 -11.81 -12.29
C ARG A 85 -4.29 -11.86 -10.86
N VAL A 86 -5.33 -12.66 -10.62
CA VAL A 86 -5.99 -12.75 -9.31
C VAL A 86 -5.62 -14.03 -8.54
N SER A 87 -5.07 -15.02 -9.24
CA SER A 87 -4.42 -16.19 -8.63
C SER A 87 -3.02 -15.88 -8.10
N ASP A 88 -2.47 -16.80 -7.31
CA ASP A 88 -1.17 -16.70 -6.66
C ASP A 88 -0.04 -16.30 -7.61
N ILE A 89 0.70 -15.26 -7.24
CA ILE A 89 1.85 -14.74 -7.99
C ILE A 89 3.20 -14.94 -7.28
N ALA A 90 3.17 -15.37 -6.02
CA ALA A 90 4.35 -15.68 -5.22
C ALA A 90 4.23 -17.07 -4.61
N LEU A 91 5.36 -17.77 -4.48
CA LEU A 91 5.39 -19.15 -4.00
C LEU A 91 5.02 -19.28 -2.51
N LEU A 92 5.26 -18.23 -1.72
CA LEU A 92 5.15 -18.25 -0.25
C LEU A 92 4.05 -17.33 0.29
N THR A 93 3.33 -16.62 -0.58
CA THR A 93 2.27 -15.71 -0.18
C THR A 93 1.09 -15.94 -1.10
N PRO A 94 -0.05 -16.44 -0.56
CA PRO A 94 -1.23 -16.66 -1.37
C PRO A 94 -1.76 -15.31 -1.88
N GLY A 95 -2.38 -15.37 -3.05
CA GLY A 95 -3.16 -14.28 -3.59
C GLY A 95 -2.49 -13.41 -4.66
N PRO A 96 -3.22 -12.37 -5.09
CA PRO A 96 -2.86 -11.51 -6.23
C PRO A 96 -1.68 -10.57 -5.97
N VAL A 97 -1.29 -10.38 -4.71
CA VAL A 97 -0.27 -9.41 -4.34
C VAL A 97 0.82 -10.09 -3.53
N ALA A 98 2.05 -9.97 -4.03
CA ALA A 98 3.23 -10.34 -3.29
C ALA A 98 3.68 -9.13 -2.45
N PHE A 99 3.53 -9.23 -1.13
CA PHE A 99 3.98 -8.21 -0.20
C PHE A 99 5.38 -8.52 0.33
N ASN A 100 6.23 -7.51 0.36
CA ASN A 100 7.53 -7.54 1.02
C ASN A 100 7.60 -6.39 2.03
N GLY A 101 7.45 -6.72 3.31
CA GLY A 101 7.56 -5.79 4.42
C GLY A 101 9.00 -5.48 4.86
N GLY A 102 10.00 -5.73 4.01
CA GLY A 102 11.41 -5.68 4.38
C GLY A 102 11.91 -7.02 4.95
N LEU A 103 13.24 -7.17 5.08
CA LEU A 103 13.84 -8.37 5.67
C LEU A 103 13.23 -8.59 7.06
N LEU A 104 12.59 -9.75 7.27
CA LEU A 104 11.88 -10.12 8.50
C LEU A 104 10.74 -9.16 8.94
N GLY A 105 10.10 -8.44 8.02
CA GLY A 105 8.96 -7.56 8.35
C GLY A 105 9.35 -6.24 9.04
N THR A 106 10.59 -5.81 8.85
CA THR A 106 11.19 -4.61 9.45
C THR A 106 10.48 -3.29 9.13
N SER A 107 9.65 -3.25 8.09
CA SER A 107 8.80 -2.08 7.79
C SER A 107 7.78 -1.79 8.89
N GLY A 108 7.38 -2.78 9.70
CA GLY A 108 6.25 -2.65 10.64
C GLY A 108 4.87 -2.68 9.97
N LEU A 109 4.81 -2.92 8.65
CA LEU A 109 3.58 -3.07 7.89
C LEU A 109 3.23 -4.55 7.70
N GLY A 110 1.93 -4.84 7.75
CA GLY A 110 1.37 -6.15 7.48
C GLY A 110 0.45 -6.16 6.26
N TYR A 111 0.41 -7.31 5.59
CA TYR A 111 -0.50 -7.62 4.49
C TYR A 111 -1.01 -9.05 4.67
N THR A 112 -2.32 -9.24 4.57
CA THR A 112 -2.96 -10.56 4.65
C THR A 112 -3.91 -10.75 3.48
N PHE A 113 -3.88 -11.94 2.89
CA PHE A 113 -4.89 -12.43 1.96
C PHE A 113 -5.21 -13.88 2.30
N THR A 114 -6.49 -14.20 2.39
CA THR A 114 -7.00 -15.54 2.72
C THR A 114 -7.92 -16.07 1.63
N SER A 115 -8.84 -15.24 1.14
CA SER A 115 -9.75 -15.59 0.04
C SER A 115 -10.46 -14.35 -0.49
N PHE A 116 -11.03 -14.42 -1.68
CA PHE A 116 -11.80 -13.31 -2.24
C PHE A 116 -13.02 -12.92 -1.39
N ASP A 117 -13.61 -13.85 -0.64
CA ASP A 117 -14.80 -13.60 0.18
C ASP A 117 -14.49 -13.03 1.57
N SER A 118 -13.23 -13.07 2.00
CA SER A 118 -12.81 -12.56 3.29
C SER A 118 -12.94 -11.04 3.36
N ARG A 119 -13.58 -10.55 4.41
CA ARG A 119 -13.63 -9.11 4.75
C ARG A 119 -12.49 -8.66 5.66
N GLY A 120 -11.67 -9.61 6.12
CA GLY A 120 -10.51 -9.34 6.99
C GLY A 120 -9.21 -9.16 6.20
N ASP A 121 -9.26 -9.31 4.88
CA ASP A 121 -8.08 -9.24 4.04
C ASP A 121 -7.64 -7.79 3.81
N SER A 122 -6.35 -7.63 3.52
CA SER A 122 -5.72 -6.36 3.25
C SER A 122 -5.98 -5.85 1.83
N ILE A 123 -6.77 -6.55 1.00
CA ILE A 123 -7.03 -6.14 -0.39
C ILE A 123 -8.53 -6.20 -0.72
N GLU A 124 -8.99 -5.17 -1.43
CA GLU A 124 -10.31 -5.09 -2.03
C GLU A 124 -10.20 -4.82 -3.53
N PHE A 125 -11.23 -5.20 -4.28
CA PHE A 125 -11.29 -5.04 -5.73
C PHE A 125 -12.50 -4.20 -6.12
N SER A 126 -12.34 -3.46 -7.20
CA SER A 126 -13.41 -2.70 -7.84
C SER A 126 -13.55 -3.13 -9.29
N SER A 127 -14.79 -3.11 -9.80
CA SER A 127 -15.11 -3.29 -11.21
C SER A 127 -15.82 -2.06 -11.82
N ASP A 128 -15.75 -0.91 -11.14
CA ASP A 128 -16.49 0.30 -11.47
C ASP A 128 -15.65 1.58 -11.38
N ASN A 129 -14.36 1.45 -11.68
CA ASN A 129 -13.35 2.52 -11.63
C ASN A 129 -13.15 3.11 -10.22
N GLY A 130 -13.15 2.25 -9.19
CA GLY A 130 -12.89 2.64 -7.81
C GLY A 130 -14.08 3.31 -7.10
N LYS A 131 -15.28 3.26 -7.68
CA LYS A 131 -16.48 3.84 -7.06
C LYS A 131 -17.00 2.97 -5.92
N SER A 132 -16.84 1.66 -6.02
CA SER A 132 -17.16 0.71 -4.95
C SER A 132 -16.13 -0.41 -4.83
N TRP A 133 -16.01 -0.94 -3.61
CA TRP A 133 -15.06 -1.99 -3.20
C TRP A 133 -15.80 -3.27 -2.80
N THR A 134 -16.75 -3.68 -3.64
CA THR A 134 -17.61 -4.85 -3.40
C THR A 134 -17.36 -5.98 -4.39
N TYR A 135 -16.50 -5.74 -5.39
CA TYR A 135 -16.24 -6.73 -6.43
C TYR A 135 -15.49 -7.93 -5.85
N ARG A 136 -15.85 -9.12 -6.32
CA ARG A 136 -15.22 -10.40 -5.97
C ARG A 136 -14.60 -10.96 -7.23
N PRO A 137 -13.27 -11.11 -7.29
CA PRO A 137 -12.62 -11.62 -8.48
C PRO A 137 -13.12 -12.98 -8.93
N GLN A 138 -13.25 -13.15 -10.25
CA GLN A 138 -13.64 -14.37 -10.92
C GLN A 138 -12.53 -14.77 -11.91
N PRO A 139 -11.49 -15.51 -11.47
CA PRO A 139 -10.40 -15.91 -12.35
C PRO A 139 -10.90 -16.74 -13.53
N ASP A 140 -10.33 -16.47 -14.70
CA ASP A 140 -10.40 -17.35 -15.86
C ASP A 140 -9.48 -18.58 -15.70
N ALA A 141 -9.38 -19.38 -16.76
CA ALA A 141 -8.55 -20.60 -16.76
C ALA A 141 -7.05 -20.32 -16.54
N ASP A 142 -6.58 -19.12 -16.84
CA ASP A 142 -5.18 -18.69 -16.67
C ASP A 142 -4.95 -17.94 -15.33
N GLY A 143 -6.02 -17.76 -14.54
CA GLY A 143 -5.98 -17.06 -13.26
C GLY A 143 -6.08 -15.54 -13.35
N TYR A 144 -6.59 -15.01 -14.46
CA TYR A 144 -6.79 -13.57 -14.70
C TYR A 144 -8.25 -13.15 -14.60
N ASP A 145 -8.47 -11.89 -14.25
CA ASP A 145 -9.79 -11.27 -14.23
C ASP A 145 -9.72 -9.90 -14.92
N ASN A 146 -10.52 -9.75 -15.97
CA ASN A 146 -10.57 -8.56 -16.80
C ASN A 146 -11.62 -7.53 -16.37
N ARG A 147 -12.44 -7.87 -15.36
CA ARG A 147 -13.46 -6.96 -14.81
C ARG A 147 -12.90 -6.11 -13.70
N VAL A 148 -11.76 -6.47 -13.11
CA VAL A 148 -11.08 -5.65 -12.11
C VAL A 148 -10.55 -4.37 -12.76
N THR A 149 -11.04 -3.24 -12.30
CA THR A 149 -10.60 -1.90 -12.75
C THR A 149 -9.62 -1.28 -11.76
N ASN A 150 -9.75 -1.59 -10.46
CA ASN A 150 -8.88 -1.04 -9.42
C ASN A 150 -8.66 -2.05 -8.29
N ILE A 151 -7.53 -1.88 -7.61
CA ILE A 151 -7.23 -2.54 -6.34
C ILE A 151 -7.12 -1.48 -5.24
N GLN A 152 -7.56 -1.83 -4.03
CA GLN A 152 -7.30 -1.07 -2.81
C GLN A 152 -6.60 -1.98 -1.82
N VAL A 153 -5.41 -1.60 -1.39
CA VAL A 153 -4.63 -2.33 -0.39
C VAL A 153 -4.62 -1.55 0.92
N LYS A 154 -5.18 -2.13 1.97
CA LYS A 154 -5.21 -1.60 3.34
C LYS A 154 -4.14 -2.32 4.16
N LEU A 155 -3.00 -1.66 4.35
CA LEU A 155 -1.92 -2.23 5.14
C LEU A 155 -2.22 -2.08 6.63
N THR A 156 -1.87 -3.12 7.39
CA THR A 156 -1.97 -3.09 8.86
C THR A 156 -0.64 -2.62 9.46
N GLY A 157 -0.68 -2.22 10.73
CA GLY A 157 0.50 -1.72 11.43
C GLY A 157 0.90 -0.30 11.02
N SER A 158 2.18 0.02 11.25
CA SER A 158 2.74 1.35 11.04
C SER A 158 4.10 1.21 10.37
N CYS A 159 4.29 1.94 9.27
CA CYS A 159 5.57 2.02 8.58
C CYS A 159 6.57 2.74 9.48
N VAL A 160 7.53 2.00 10.04
CA VAL A 160 8.51 2.56 10.96
C VAL A 160 9.40 3.59 10.26
N ALA A 161 10.00 4.47 11.06
CA ALA A 161 10.88 5.52 10.56
C ALA A 161 12.05 4.93 9.73
N GLY A 162 12.29 5.49 8.55
CA GLY A 162 13.37 5.12 7.64
C GLY A 162 13.15 3.80 6.89
N ALA A 163 12.01 3.13 7.07
CA ALA A 163 11.76 1.84 6.44
C ALA A 163 10.98 1.94 5.13
N SER A 164 11.02 0.83 4.40
CA SER A 164 10.36 0.67 3.10
C SER A 164 9.65 -0.68 3.03
N ALA A 165 8.56 -0.74 2.28
CA ALA A 165 7.86 -1.97 1.92
C ALA A 165 7.49 -1.95 0.43
N SER A 166 7.26 -3.11 -0.17
CA SER A 166 6.77 -3.20 -1.53
C SER A 166 5.60 -4.16 -1.71
N LEU A 167 4.75 -3.82 -2.67
CA LEU A 167 3.62 -4.60 -3.13
C LEU A 167 3.84 -4.87 -4.62
N ARG A 168 3.83 -6.12 -5.03
CA ARG A 168 3.88 -6.49 -6.44
C ARG A 168 2.58 -7.14 -6.85
N PHE A 169 1.99 -6.71 -7.95
CA PHE A 169 0.86 -7.38 -8.61
C PHE A 169 1.18 -7.59 -10.09
N ARG A 170 0.45 -8.50 -10.74
CA ARG A 170 0.72 -8.90 -12.12
C ARG A 170 -0.47 -8.61 -13.02
N VAL A 171 -0.21 -8.11 -14.22
CA VAL A 171 -1.23 -7.91 -15.26
C VAL A 171 -0.80 -8.52 -16.58
N ARG A 172 -1.78 -8.87 -17.42
CA ARG A 172 -1.57 -9.31 -18.81
C ARG A 172 -2.17 -8.31 -19.78
N LEU A 173 -1.42 -7.94 -20.81
CA LEU A 173 -1.88 -7.10 -21.90
C LEU A 173 -2.85 -7.90 -22.78
N ARG A 174 -3.97 -7.29 -23.18
CA ARG A 174 -5.02 -7.92 -23.99
C ARG A 174 -4.92 -7.53 -25.47
#